data_AF-A0A9Q0U2B1-F1
#
_entry.id   AF-A0A9Q0U2B1-F1
#
_cell.length_a   1.000
_cell.length_b   1.000
_cell.length_c   1.000
_cell.angle_alpha   90.00
_cell.angle_beta   90.00
_cell.angle_gamma   90.00
#
_symmetry.space_group_name_H-M   'P 1'
#
loop_
_entity.id
_entity.type
_entity.pdbx_description
1 polymer ?
#
loop_
_entity_poly.entity_id
_entity_poly.type
_entity_poly.pdbx_seq_one_letter_code
_entity_poly.pdbx_strand_id
1 'polypeptide(L)'
;MTPVNAASPVCMGSEYKQSCRKNLSRACLVKEMNSLCAAWPGPISEPKDTRKRRDLSDVRVLFSHHLDEDIIKQQRKIADRLKVSIASSITDATHFITDQFVRTRNMLEAIASGKPVVTHLWLENVGQANYYIDEQKYIVRDSKKEKEFGFNLAVSLAHARQHPLLHGRRVLITPKTKPGKEIISSLVKAVHGQAVERVGRSSLQDDVVSDHLLVLSCEEDYDVCVPFLEKGAAVYSSELLLNGIVTQKLEYERYRLFADHVKRTRSTVWMKKDGHNFIPVTKRR
;
A
#
# COMPACT_ATOMS: atom_id res chain seq x y z
N MET A 1 -25.54 -21.56 -16.84
CA MET A 1 -24.21 -21.23 -16.30
C MET A 1 -23.83 -19.85 -16.82
N THR A 2 -23.92 -18.83 -15.96
CA THR A 2 -23.65 -17.42 -16.27
C THR A 2 -22.24 -17.05 -15.80
N PRO A 3 -21.47 -16.21 -16.54
CA PRO A 3 -20.16 -15.77 -16.07
C PRO A 3 -20.36 -14.65 -15.04
N VAL A 4 -19.75 -14.83 -13.87
CA VAL A 4 -19.67 -13.79 -12.82
C VAL A 4 -18.61 -12.78 -13.24
N ASN A 5 -19.03 -11.59 -13.65
CA ASN A 5 -18.16 -10.44 -13.89
C ASN A 5 -17.49 -10.01 -12.57
N ALA A 6 -16.22 -10.37 -12.39
CA ALA A 6 -15.41 -9.97 -11.25
C ALA A 6 -14.81 -8.57 -11.49
N ALA A 7 -15.57 -7.51 -11.22
CA ALA A 7 -14.97 -6.18 -11.07
C ALA A 7 -14.03 -6.18 -9.84
N SER A 8 -12.80 -5.70 -10.00
CA SER A 8 -11.86 -5.60 -8.87
C SER A 8 -12.41 -4.63 -7.81
N PRO A 9 -12.43 -4.98 -6.52
CA PRO A 9 -13.01 -4.12 -5.50
C PRO A 9 -12.23 -2.81 -5.38
N VAL A 10 -12.95 -1.69 -5.41
CA VAL A 10 -12.41 -0.37 -5.08
C VAL A 10 -12.19 -0.35 -3.56
N CYS A 11 -10.95 -0.16 -3.13
CA CYS A 11 -10.60 -0.09 -1.72
C CYS A 11 -10.88 1.34 -1.22
N MET A 12 -12.13 1.65 -0.90
CA MET A 12 -12.51 2.94 -0.30
C MET A 12 -12.53 2.81 1.23
N GLY A 13 -11.77 3.67 1.90
CA GLY A 13 -12.01 4.04 3.29
C GLY A 13 -12.98 5.21 3.30
N SER A 14 -13.90 5.23 4.26
CA SER A 14 -14.91 6.27 4.41
C SER A 14 -14.28 7.67 4.55
N GLU A 15 -14.78 8.64 3.79
CA GLU A 15 -14.26 10.01 3.68
C GLU A 15 -14.45 10.86 4.95
N TYR A 16 -13.40 11.55 5.39
CA TYR A 16 -13.49 12.74 6.25
C TYR A 16 -12.69 13.89 5.60
N LYS A 17 -13.37 15.02 5.39
CA LYS A 17 -12.85 16.22 4.69
C LYS A 17 -11.78 16.96 5.50
N GLN A 18 -10.78 17.44 4.78
CA GLN A 18 -9.58 18.13 5.26
C GLN A 18 -9.74 19.66 5.25
N SER A 19 -9.02 20.34 6.16
CA SER A 19 -8.68 21.76 6.03
C SER A 19 -7.31 22.03 6.66
N CYS A 20 -6.36 22.55 5.86
CA CYS A 20 -5.72 23.85 6.05
C CYS A 20 -4.54 24.06 5.09
N ARG A 21 -4.50 25.26 4.47
CA ARG A 21 -3.51 25.74 3.50
C ARG A 21 -2.22 26.19 4.19
N LYS A 22 -1.09 26.18 3.45
CA LYS A 22 -0.11 27.28 3.39
C LYS A 22 0.77 27.12 2.13
N ASN A 23 0.95 28.23 1.41
CA ASN A 23 1.63 28.32 0.12
C ASN A 23 3.15 28.44 0.30
N LEU A 24 3.92 27.64 -0.43
CA LEU A 24 5.35 27.84 -0.65
C LEU A 24 5.62 27.92 -2.15
N SER A 25 6.46 28.86 -2.56
CA SER A 25 6.66 29.24 -3.96
C SER A 25 7.41 28.16 -4.77
N ARG A 26 7.01 28.03 -6.04
CA ARG A 26 7.44 26.99 -7.01
C ARG A 26 8.95 26.94 -7.26
N ALA A 27 9.68 28.02 -6.98
CA ALA A 27 11.13 28.10 -7.15
C ALA A 27 11.93 27.46 -6.00
N CYS A 28 11.33 27.33 -4.80
CA CYS A 28 11.98 26.70 -3.65
C CYS A 28 11.98 25.16 -3.77
N LEU A 29 10.88 24.58 -4.30
CA LEU A 29 10.70 23.13 -4.45
C LEU A 29 11.68 22.48 -5.45
N VAL A 30 12.09 23.21 -6.50
CA VAL A 30 13.01 22.66 -7.52
C VAL A 30 14.45 22.59 -7.00
N LYS A 31 14.88 23.55 -6.17
CA LYS A 31 16.20 23.52 -5.52
C LYS A 31 16.29 22.44 -4.43
N GLU A 32 15.18 22.19 -3.73
CA GLU A 32 15.10 21.15 -2.69
C GLU A 32 15.08 19.73 -3.30
N MET A 33 14.40 19.53 -4.45
CA MET A 33 14.43 18.27 -5.21
C MET A 33 15.85 17.87 -5.65
N ASN A 34 16.65 18.82 -6.13
CA ASN A 34 18.03 18.53 -6.54
C ASN A 34 18.97 18.31 -5.35
N SER A 35 18.66 18.91 -4.19
CA SER A 35 19.45 18.76 -2.95
C SER A 35 19.21 17.44 -2.23
N LEU A 36 17.99 16.89 -2.28
CA LEU A 36 17.64 15.65 -1.57
C LEU A 36 18.14 14.38 -2.27
N CYS A 37 18.45 14.46 -3.57
CA CYS A 37 19.14 13.37 -4.28
C CYS A 37 20.67 13.38 -4.08
N ALA A 38 21.26 14.49 -3.64
CA ALA A 38 22.72 14.67 -3.57
C ALA A 38 23.32 14.39 -2.18
N ALA A 39 22.50 14.27 -1.12
CA ALA A 39 22.98 14.23 0.26
C ALA A 39 22.78 12.87 0.94
N TRP A 40 23.39 11.80 0.42
CA TRP A 40 23.59 10.55 1.16
C TRP A 40 25.01 10.01 0.92
N PRO A 41 25.95 10.17 1.87
CA PRO A 41 27.29 9.59 1.77
C PRO A 41 27.27 8.15 2.31
N GLY A 42 27.13 7.20 1.39
CA GLY A 42 27.44 5.78 1.57
C GLY A 42 27.99 5.25 0.25
N PRO A 43 28.88 4.24 0.24
CA PRO A 43 29.61 3.86 -0.97
C PRO A 43 28.60 3.41 -2.04
N ILE A 44 28.40 4.28 -3.03
CA ILE A 44 27.72 3.95 -4.27
C ILE A 44 28.67 3.00 -4.99
N SER A 45 28.55 1.71 -4.73
CA SER A 45 28.89 0.74 -5.75
C SER A 45 27.86 0.97 -6.86
N GLU A 46 28.22 1.74 -7.87
CA GLU A 46 27.47 1.74 -9.13
C GLU A 46 27.32 0.26 -9.53
N PRO A 47 26.09 -0.27 -9.62
CA PRO A 47 25.92 -1.53 -10.30
C PRO A 47 26.33 -1.23 -11.73
N LYS A 48 27.43 -1.83 -12.18
CA LYS A 48 27.79 -1.89 -13.59
C LYS A 48 26.57 -2.48 -14.31
N ASP A 49 25.75 -1.59 -14.87
CA ASP A 49 24.58 -1.94 -15.65
C ASP A 49 25.08 -2.53 -16.97
N THR A 50 25.48 -3.79 -16.91
CA THR A 50 25.52 -4.63 -18.09
C THR A 50 24.10 -4.63 -18.61
N ARG A 51 23.84 -3.85 -19.67
CA ARG A 51 22.58 -3.79 -20.43
C ARG A 51 22.07 -5.20 -20.70
N LYS A 52 21.37 -5.80 -19.74
CA LYS A 52 20.54 -6.98 -19.98
C LYS A 52 19.37 -6.42 -20.76
N ARG A 53 19.44 -6.55 -22.09
CA ARG A 53 18.31 -6.33 -22.97
C ARG A 53 17.20 -7.26 -22.46
N ARG A 54 16.24 -6.71 -21.71
CA ARG A 54 15.11 -7.50 -21.18
C ARG A 54 14.33 -8.03 -22.38
N ASP A 55 14.06 -9.32 -22.38
CA ASP A 55 13.31 -9.97 -23.45
C ASP A 55 11.81 -9.71 -23.27
N LEU A 56 11.10 -9.52 -24.38
CA LEU A 56 9.64 -9.41 -24.37
C LEU A 56 8.98 -10.72 -23.92
N SER A 57 9.67 -11.86 -24.00
CA SER A 57 9.20 -13.15 -23.49
C SER A 57 8.90 -13.14 -21.98
N ASP A 58 9.60 -12.29 -21.22
CA ASP A 58 9.42 -12.18 -19.77
C ASP A 58 8.28 -11.23 -19.39
N VAL A 59 7.75 -10.48 -20.37
CA VAL A 59 6.70 -9.49 -20.15
C VAL A 59 5.35 -10.18 -20.03
N ARG A 60 4.72 -9.96 -18.88
CA ARG A 60 3.32 -10.30 -18.60
C ARG A 60 2.55 -9.05 -18.22
N VAL A 61 1.49 -8.71 -18.94
CA VAL A 61 0.71 -7.48 -18.73
C VAL A 61 -0.63 -7.78 -18.08
N LEU A 62 -1.07 -6.94 -17.15
CA LEU A 62 -2.45 -6.92 -16.67
C LEU A 62 -3.08 -5.57 -17.03
N PHE A 63 -4.27 -5.59 -17.61
CA PHE A 63 -5.02 -4.37 -17.92
C PHE A 63 -5.96 -4.01 -16.77
N SER A 64 -5.99 -2.74 -16.40
CA SER A 64 -7.00 -2.22 -15.48
C SER A 64 -8.39 -2.27 -16.11
N HIS A 65 -9.40 -2.62 -15.31
CA HIS A 65 -10.80 -2.58 -15.73
C HIS A 65 -11.33 -1.14 -15.89
N HIS A 66 -10.53 -0.13 -15.51
CA HIS A 66 -10.85 1.29 -15.66
C HIS A 66 -10.24 1.90 -16.93
N LEU A 67 -9.65 1.08 -17.81
CA LEU A 67 -9.28 1.47 -19.16
C LEU A 67 -10.51 1.43 -20.06
N ASP A 68 -10.50 2.25 -21.10
CA ASP A 68 -11.50 2.20 -22.15
C ASP A 68 -11.47 0.82 -22.85
N GLU A 69 -12.64 0.26 -23.15
CA GLU A 69 -12.77 -1.07 -23.76
C GLU A 69 -12.13 -1.14 -25.15
N ASP A 70 -12.18 -0.07 -25.94
CA ASP A 70 -11.54 -0.01 -27.25
C ASP A 70 -10.01 0.00 -27.10
N ILE A 71 -9.50 0.70 -26.07
CA ILE A 71 -8.08 0.66 -25.71
C ILE A 71 -7.70 -0.77 -25.28
N ILE A 72 -8.47 -1.42 -24.41
CA ILE A 72 -8.20 -2.81 -23.98
C ILE A 72 -8.15 -3.74 -25.21
N LYS A 73 -9.11 -3.61 -26.13
CA LYS A 73 -9.16 -4.43 -27.36
C LYS A 73 -7.95 -4.19 -28.26
N GLN A 74 -7.52 -2.93 -28.42
CA GLN A 74 -6.31 -2.58 -29.18
C GLN A 74 -5.05 -3.15 -28.51
N GLN A 75 -4.92 -3.00 -27.20
CA GLN A 75 -3.79 -3.47 -26.42
C GLN A 75 -3.65 -5.00 -26.47
N ARG A 76 -4.77 -5.74 -26.43
CA ARG A 76 -4.79 -7.20 -26.62
C ARG A 76 -4.24 -7.61 -27.98
N LYS A 77 -4.67 -6.96 -29.07
CA LYS A 77 -4.12 -7.23 -30.42
C LYS A 77 -2.61 -6.99 -30.49
N ILE A 78 -2.12 -5.95 -29.83
CA ILE A 78 -0.68 -5.66 -29.78
C ILE A 78 0.05 -6.75 -29.00
N ALA A 79 -0.46 -7.14 -27.83
CA ALA A 79 0.12 -8.21 -27.01
C ALA A 79 0.19 -9.54 -27.78
N ASP A 80 -0.90 -9.93 -28.47
CA ASP A 80 -0.98 -11.16 -29.26
C ASP A 80 0.05 -11.20 -30.41
N ARG A 81 0.23 -10.06 -31.09
CA ARG A 81 1.22 -9.91 -32.17
C ARG A 81 2.65 -10.02 -31.64
N LEU A 82 2.93 -9.44 -30.47
CA LEU A 82 4.25 -9.45 -29.82
C LEU A 82 4.53 -10.72 -29.00
N LYS A 83 3.57 -11.63 -28.86
CA LYS A 83 3.64 -12.79 -27.96
C LYS A 83 3.87 -12.42 -26.49
N VAL A 84 3.41 -11.23 -26.10
CA VAL A 84 3.38 -10.78 -24.70
C VAL A 84 2.19 -11.45 -24.01
N SER A 85 2.44 -12.08 -22.87
CA SER A 85 1.39 -12.80 -22.14
C SER A 85 0.49 -11.84 -21.37
N ILE A 86 -0.81 -12.13 -21.31
CA ILE A 86 -1.77 -11.39 -20.49
C ILE A 86 -1.95 -12.14 -19.18
N ALA A 87 -1.61 -11.50 -18.06
CA ALA A 87 -1.77 -12.06 -16.73
C ALA A 87 -3.23 -11.98 -16.26
N SER A 88 -3.61 -12.89 -15.37
CA SER A 88 -4.93 -12.88 -14.70
C SER A 88 -4.92 -12.12 -13.37
N SER A 89 -3.73 -11.88 -12.81
CA SER A 89 -3.55 -11.23 -11.50
C SER A 89 -2.30 -10.35 -11.47
N ILE A 90 -2.22 -9.44 -10.50
CA ILE A 90 -1.02 -8.64 -10.31
C ILE A 90 0.16 -9.51 -9.89
N THR A 91 -0.06 -10.55 -9.09
CA THR A 91 1.00 -11.48 -8.64
C THR A 91 1.77 -12.03 -9.84
N ASP A 92 1.07 -12.45 -10.89
CA ASP A 92 1.65 -13.03 -12.10
C ASP A 92 2.13 -11.97 -13.10
N ALA A 93 1.55 -10.76 -13.07
CA ALA A 93 1.92 -9.68 -13.96
C ALA A 93 3.34 -9.15 -13.67
N THR A 94 3.98 -8.66 -14.72
CA THR A 94 5.18 -7.81 -14.63
C THR A 94 4.82 -6.33 -14.73
N HIS A 95 3.80 -5.99 -15.51
CA HIS A 95 3.35 -4.62 -15.76
C HIS A 95 1.85 -4.51 -15.51
N PHE A 96 1.43 -3.42 -14.90
CA PHE A 96 0.03 -3.05 -14.77
C PHE A 96 -0.27 -1.86 -15.67
N ILE A 97 -1.19 -2.03 -16.61
CA ILE A 97 -1.52 -1.02 -17.62
C ILE A 97 -2.81 -0.30 -17.23
N THR A 98 -2.75 1.02 -17.06
CA THR A 98 -3.89 1.89 -16.74
C THR A 98 -3.57 3.35 -17.07
N ASP A 99 -4.57 4.18 -17.33
CA ASP A 99 -4.33 5.60 -17.66
C ASP A 99 -4.63 6.58 -16.52
N GLN A 100 -5.20 6.08 -15.43
CA GLN A 100 -5.60 6.88 -14.29
C GLN A 100 -5.31 6.16 -12.99
N PHE A 101 -5.12 6.93 -11.91
CA PHE A 101 -4.99 6.35 -10.59
C PHE A 101 -6.37 6.08 -9.99
N VAL A 102 -6.71 4.80 -9.82
CA VAL A 102 -7.85 4.37 -9.02
C VAL A 102 -7.36 3.41 -7.95
N ARG A 103 -7.72 3.67 -6.68
CA ARG A 103 -7.29 2.88 -5.51
C ARG A 103 -8.03 1.54 -5.42
N THR A 104 -7.80 0.70 -6.42
CA THR A 104 -8.27 -0.68 -6.50
C THR A 104 -7.30 -1.64 -5.82
N ARG A 105 -7.74 -2.87 -5.59
CA ARG A 105 -6.85 -3.96 -5.17
C ARG A 105 -5.62 -4.10 -6.08
N ASN A 106 -5.83 -4.14 -7.40
CA ASN A 106 -4.74 -4.33 -8.37
C ASN A 106 -3.73 -3.17 -8.33
N MET A 107 -4.21 -1.93 -8.20
CA MET A 107 -3.32 -0.77 -8.06
C MET A 107 -2.47 -0.88 -6.78
N LEU A 108 -3.08 -1.24 -5.65
CA LEU A 108 -2.36 -1.37 -4.38
C LEU A 108 -1.36 -2.53 -4.41
N GLU A 109 -1.73 -3.69 -4.97
CA GLU A 109 -0.81 -4.82 -5.14
C GLU A 109 0.36 -4.47 -6.07
N ALA A 110 0.11 -3.70 -7.14
CA ALA A 110 1.15 -3.28 -8.08
C ALA A 110 2.15 -2.34 -7.39
N ILE A 111 1.64 -1.36 -6.64
CA ILE A 111 2.47 -0.42 -5.89
C ILE A 111 3.25 -1.13 -4.79
N ALA A 112 2.59 -1.98 -4.00
CA ALA A 112 3.20 -2.76 -2.92
C ALA A 112 4.37 -3.60 -3.43
N SER A 113 4.22 -4.18 -4.62
CA SER A 113 5.26 -5.00 -5.26
C SER A 113 6.30 -4.19 -6.06
N GLY A 114 6.14 -2.87 -6.14
CA GLY A 114 6.98 -2.00 -6.97
C GLY A 114 6.90 -2.31 -8.48
N LYS A 115 5.82 -2.91 -8.96
CA LYS A 115 5.67 -3.26 -10.39
C LYS A 115 5.37 -1.99 -11.21
N PRO A 116 5.94 -1.83 -12.41
CA PRO A 116 5.59 -0.72 -13.28
C PRO A 116 4.07 -0.57 -13.46
N VAL A 117 3.57 0.62 -13.15
CA VAL A 117 2.20 1.04 -13.43
C VAL A 117 2.26 2.07 -14.55
N VAL A 118 1.95 1.63 -15.76
CA VAL A 118 2.19 2.39 -17.01
C VAL A 118 0.89 2.68 -17.76
N THR A 119 0.89 3.74 -18.56
CA THR A 119 -0.21 4.03 -19.49
C THR A 119 -0.24 3.03 -20.65
N HIS A 120 -1.38 2.94 -21.36
CA HIS A 120 -1.51 2.09 -22.55
C HIS A 120 -0.45 2.40 -23.63
N LEU A 121 0.02 3.66 -23.68
CA LEU A 121 1.03 4.13 -24.62
C LEU A 121 2.35 3.34 -24.53
N TRP A 122 2.69 2.77 -23.37
CA TRP A 122 3.90 1.97 -23.24
C TRP A 122 3.87 0.77 -24.19
N LEU A 123 2.80 -0.03 -24.14
CA LEU A 123 2.68 -1.24 -24.96
C LEU A 123 2.50 -0.87 -26.44
N GLU A 124 1.89 0.27 -26.75
CA GLU A 124 1.81 0.77 -28.13
C GLU A 124 3.20 1.07 -28.70
N ASN A 125 4.04 1.77 -27.94
CA ASN A 125 5.39 2.08 -28.37
C ASN A 125 6.25 0.82 -28.44
N VAL A 126 6.12 -0.12 -27.50
CA VAL A 126 6.73 -1.45 -27.61
C VAL A 126 6.26 -2.17 -28.88
N GLY A 127 4.98 -2.06 -29.22
CA GLY A 127 4.38 -2.61 -30.43
C GLY A 127 4.88 -1.98 -31.73
N GLN A 128 5.23 -0.70 -31.72
CA GLN A 128 5.81 -0.02 -32.88
C GLN A 128 7.30 -0.33 -33.03
N ALA A 129 8.02 -0.34 -31.91
CA ALA A 129 9.45 -0.58 -31.86
C ALA A 129 9.83 -2.05 -32.07
N ASN A 130 8.93 -2.97 -31.68
CA ASN A 130 9.16 -4.42 -31.67
C ASN A 130 10.36 -4.85 -30.80
N TYR A 131 10.65 -4.08 -29.74
CA TYR A 131 11.61 -4.41 -28.69
C TYR A 131 11.17 -3.78 -27.37
N TYR A 132 11.72 -4.27 -26.27
CA TYR A 132 11.41 -3.77 -24.93
C TYR A 132 11.83 -2.30 -24.76
N ILE A 133 10.89 -1.47 -24.29
CA ILE A 133 11.12 -0.06 -24.00
C ILE A 133 11.04 0.15 -22.49
N ASP A 134 11.96 0.95 -21.96
CA ASP A 134 11.94 1.39 -20.57
C ASP A 134 10.61 2.06 -20.19
N GLU A 135 10.10 1.69 -19.02
CA GLU A 135 8.78 2.08 -18.53
C GLU A 135 8.73 3.51 -17.98
N GLN A 136 9.87 4.11 -17.63
CA GLN A 136 9.95 5.32 -16.79
C GLN A 136 9.18 6.50 -17.38
N LYS A 137 9.18 6.63 -18.71
CA LYS A 137 8.47 7.70 -19.43
C LYS A 137 6.95 7.50 -19.49
N TYR A 138 6.49 6.28 -19.22
CA TYR A 138 5.10 5.86 -19.34
C TYR A 138 4.44 5.57 -18.00
N ILE A 139 5.17 5.71 -16.88
CA ILE A 139 4.58 5.64 -15.54
C ILE A 139 3.41 6.63 -15.46
N VAL A 140 2.27 6.16 -14.96
CA VAL A 140 1.04 6.96 -14.85
C VAL A 140 1.29 8.21 -14.00
N ARG A 141 0.81 9.35 -14.49
CA ARG A 141 0.90 10.66 -13.81
C ARG A 141 -0.49 11.28 -13.70
N ASP A 142 -1.19 10.97 -12.62
CA ASP A 142 -2.48 11.57 -12.30
C ASP A 142 -2.29 12.73 -11.32
N SER A 143 -1.98 13.92 -11.83
CA SER A 143 -1.66 15.07 -10.98
C SER A 143 -2.79 15.47 -10.02
N LYS A 144 -4.05 15.15 -10.36
CA LYS A 144 -5.20 15.42 -9.49
C LYS A 144 -5.14 14.49 -8.28
N LYS A 145 -5.02 13.18 -8.52
CA LYS A 145 -4.96 12.19 -7.45
C LYS A 145 -3.66 12.24 -6.65
N GLU A 146 -2.52 12.48 -7.29
CA GLU A 146 -1.24 12.68 -6.62
C GLU A 146 -1.29 13.84 -5.62
N LYS A 147 -1.94 14.95 -5.99
CA LYS A 147 -2.16 16.08 -5.07
C LYS A 147 -3.16 15.78 -3.97
N GLU A 148 -4.23 15.04 -4.27
CA GLU A 148 -5.28 14.65 -3.31
C GLU A 148 -4.72 13.75 -2.20
N PHE A 149 -3.92 12.75 -2.57
CA PHE A 149 -3.33 11.79 -1.64
C PHE A 149 -1.95 12.23 -1.10
N GLY A 150 -1.32 13.23 -1.72
CA GLY A 150 -0.02 13.74 -1.30
C GLY A 150 1.14 12.78 -1.59
N PHE A 151 1.17 12.19 -2.79
CA PHE A 151 2.20 11.23 -3.20
C PHE A 151 2.64 11.47 -4.65
N ASN A 152 3.67 10.74 -5.08
CA ASN A 152 4.04 10.63 -6.49
C ASN A 152 4.19 9.15 -6.84
N LEU A 153 3.50 8.67 -7.88
CA LEU A 153 3.47 7.24 -8.17
C LEU A 153 4.84 6.68 -8.51
N ALA A 154 5.64 7.38 -9.32
CA ALA A 154 6.98 6.93 -9.70
C ALA A 154 7.90 6.81 -8.48
N VAL A 155 7.85 7.76 -7.56
CA VAL A 155 8.59 7.72 -6.29
C VAL A 155 8.11 6.55 -5.42
N SER A 156 6.80 6.35 -5.29
CA SER A 156 6.24 5.25 -4.49
C SER A 156 6.67 3.89 -5.02
N LEU A 157 6.67 3.70 -6.35
CA LEU A 157 7.13 2.46 -6.99
C LEU A 157 8.62 2.22 -6.76
N ALA A 158 9.45 3.26 -6.85
CA ALA A 158 10.88 3.15 -6.60
C ALA A 158 11.18 2.79 -5.13
N HIS A 159 10.48 3.44 -4.19
CA HIS A 159 10.59 3.15 -2.76
C HIS A 159 10.18 1.72 -2.43
N ALA A 160 9.05 1.23 -2.95
CA ALA A 160 8.55 -0.11 -2.67
C ALA A 160 9.56 -1.21 -3.03
N ARG A 161 10.35 -1.03 -4.10
CA ARG A 161 11.39 -1.97 -4.53
C ARG A 161 12.58 -2.06 -3.57
N GLN A 162 12.89 -0.96 -2.89
CA GLN A 162 14.11 -0.82 -2.09
C GLN A 162 13.85 -0.93 -0.58
N HIS A 163 12.69 -0.46 -0.13
CA HIS A 163 12.35 -0.28 1.28
C HIS A 163 10.95 -0.83 1.57
N PRO A 164 10.78 -2.15 1.73
CA PRO A 164 9.45 -2.72 1.97
C PRO A 164 8.80 -2.19 3.25
N LEU A 165 7.57 -1.70 3.13
CA LEU A 165 6.88 -0.90 4.15
C LEU A 165 6.71 -1.59 5.50
N LEU A 166 6.54 -2.91 5.51
CA LEU A 166 6.30 -3.71 6.72
C LEU A 166 7.38 -4.77 6.98
N HIS A 167 8.58 -4.60 6.42
CA HIS A 167 9.67 -5.53 6.65
C HIS A 167 9.89 -5.78 8.15
N GLY A 168 9.86 -7.06 8.56
CA GLY A 168 10.04 -7.48 9.96
C GLY A 168 8.85 -7.21 10.89
N ARG A 169 7.71 -6.72 10.38
CA ARG A 169 6.50 -6.50 11.20
C ARG A 169 5.53 -7.66 11.09
N ARG A 170 4.91 -8.02 12.22
CA ARG A 170 3.75 -8.91 12.28
C ARG A 170 2.48 -8.07 12.29
N VAL A 171 1.45 -8.51 11.59
CA VAL A 171 0.19 -7.76 11.49
C VAL A 171 -0.98 -8.68 11.83
N LEU A 172 -1.67 -8.39 12.92
CA LEU A 172 -2.96 -9.00 13.24
C LEU A 172 -4.06 -8.17 12.59
N ILE A 173 -5.02 -8.84 11.96
CA ILE A 173 -6.15 -8.21 11.28
C ILE A 173 -7.44 -8.76 11.90
N THR A 174 -8.29 -7.89 12.43
CA THR A 174 -9.55 -8.34 13.06
C THR A 174 -10.61 -8.69 12.01
N PRO A 175 -11.58 -9.58 12.32
CA PRO A 175 -12.47 -10.19 11.34
C PRO A 175 -13.30 -9.22 10.47
N LYS A 176 -13.81 -8.13 11.04
CA LYS A 176 -14.69 -7.17 10.35
C LYS A 176 -13.92 -6.04 9.65
N THR A 177 -12.59 -6.08 9.65
CA THR A 177 -11.75 -5.09 8.98
C THR A 177 -12.11 -5.00 7.49
N LYS A 178 -12.42 -3.79 7.02
CA LYS A 178 -12.71 -3.48 5.60
C LYS A 178 -11.41 -3.14 4.85
N PRO A 179 -11.29 -3.48 3.55
CA PRO A 179 -12.29 -4.07 2.65
C PRO A 179 -12.48 -5.58 2.82
N GLY A 180 -11.72 -6.22 3.71
CA GLY A 180 -11.84 -7.63 4.04
C GLY A 180 -10.48 -8.17 4.50
N LYS A 181 -10.50 -9.07 5.49
CA LYS A 181 -9.30 -9.64 6.09
C LYS A 181 -8.34 -10.26 5.07
N GLU A 182 -8.87 -10.99 4.10
CA GLU A 182 -8.04 -11.65 3.06
C GLU A 182 -7.31 -10.64 2.16
N ILE A 183 -7.99 -9.55 1.78
CA ILE A 183 -7.39 -8.50 0.95
C ILE A 183 -6.26 -7.81 1.73
N ILE A 184 -6.53 -7.43 2.99
CA ILE A 184 -5.51 -6.82 3.85
C ILE A 184 -4.33 -7.77 4.08
N SER A 185 -4.59 -9.06 4.32
CA SER A 185 -3.56 -10.09 4.50
C SER A 185 -2.67 -10.23 3.25
N SER A 186 -3.27 -10.24 2.06
CA SER A 186 -2.54 -10.24 0.78
C SER A 186 -1.62 -9.02 0.66
N LEU A 187 -2.14 -7.82 0.97
CA LEU A 187 -1.38 -6.58 0.90
C LEU A 187 -0.25 -6.52 1.93
N VAL A 188 -0.49 -6.98 3.16
CA VAL A 188 0.55 -7.11 4.20
C VAL A 188 1.72 -7.95 3.69
N LYS A 189 1.44 -9.11 3.07
CA LYS A 189 2.46 -9.98 2.49
C LYS A 189 3.20 -9.29 1.35
N ALA A 190 2.48 -8.57 0.48
CA ALA A 190 3.06 -7.85 -0.66
C ALA A 190 4.06 -6.76 -0.22
N VAL A 191 3.84 -6.12 0.94
CA VAL A 191 4.80 -5.17 1.53
C VAL A 191 5.75 -5.80 2.56
N HIS A 192 5.98 -7.12 2.47
CA HIS A 192 6.92 -7.90 3.28
C HIS A 192 6.63 -7.94 4.78
N GLY A 193 5.36 -7.73 5.18
CA GLY A 193 4.88 -8.01 6.52
C GLY A 193 4.41 -9.46 6.69
N GLN A 194 4.30 -9.90 7.94
CA GLN A 194 3.77 -11.21 8.29
C GLN A 194 2.34 -11.06 8.83
N ALA A 195 1.32 -11.43 8.05
CA ALA A 195 -0.05 -11.51 8.53
C ALA A 195 -0.18 -12.68 9.54
N VAL A 196 -0.71 -12.40 10.74
CA VAL A 196 -0.90 -13.39 11.80
C VAL A 196 -2.37 -13.57 12.14
N GLU A 197 -2.81 -14.83 12.22
CA GLU A 197 -4.20 -15.21 12.50
C GLU A 197 -4.57 -15.05 13.98
N ARG A 198 -3.61 -15.37 14.86
CA ARG A 198 -3.75 -15.28 16.31
C ARG A 198 -2.41 -14.87 16.90
N VAL A 199 -2.46 -14.08 17.96
CA VAL A 199 -1.31 -13.91 18.85
C VAL A 199 -1.32 -15.10 19.81
N GLY A 200 -0.21 -15.84 19.86
CA GLY A 200 -0.08 -17.00 20.75
C GLY A 200 -0.36 -16.61 22.20
N ARG A 201 -0.91 -17.55 23.00
CA ARG A 201 -1.25 -17.31 24.41
C ARG A 201 -0.03 -16.84 25.22
N SER A 202 1.17 -17.28 24.89
CA SER A 202 2.43 -16.83 25.50
C SER A 202 2.77 -15.36 25.17
N SER A 203 2.64 -14.94 23.92
CA SER A 203 2.86 -13.53 23.50
C SER A 203 1.80 -12.54 24.00
N LEU A 204 0.68 -13.05 24.53
CA LEU A 204 -0.30 -12.30 25.30
C LEU A 204 -0.11 -12.47 26.82
N GLN A 205 0.67 -13.44 27.29
CA GLN A 205 1.01 -13.59 28.72
C GLN A 205 2.18 -12.70 29.11
N ASP A 206 3.07 -12.39 28.18
CA ASP A 206 4.08 -11.37 28.40
C ASP A 206 3.39 -10.02 28.66
N ASP A 207 3.85 -9.36 29.72
CA ASP A 207 3.34 -8.08 30.24
C ASP A 207 3.41 -6.92 29.21
N VAL A 208 4.02 -7.16 28.05
CA VAL A 208 4.28 -6.21 26.97
C VAL A 208 4.01 -6.89 25.63
N VAL A 209 3.10 -6.34 24.83
CA VAL A 209 2.94 -6.72 23.43
C VAL A 209 4.20 -6.35 22.66
N SER A 210 4.79 -7.31 21.94
CA SER A 210 5.99 -7.10 21.11
C SER A 210 5.87 -5.85 20.23
N ASP A 211 6.88 -4.97 20.27
CA ASP A 211 6.96 -3.72 19.49
C ASP A 211 6.83 -3.94 17.97
N HIS A 212 6.98 -5.18 17.50
CA HIS A 212 6.86 -5.56 16.10
C HIS A 212 5.43 -5.98 15.68
N LEU A 213 4.47 -6.04 16.61
CA LEU A 213 3.07 -6.36 16.30
C LEU A 213 2.27 -5.09 15.97
N LEU A 214 1.68 -5.08 14.78
CA LEU A 214 0.68 -4.10 14.35
C LEU A 214 -0.72 -4.74 14.43
N VAL A 215 -1.71 -4.03 14.98
CA VAL A 215 -3.10 -4.49 14.98
C VAL A 215 -3.92 -3.59 14.06
N LEU A 216 -4.44 -4.16 12.97
CA LEU A 216 -5.36 -3.50 12.05
C LEU A 216 -6.80 -3.95 12.37
N SER A 217 -7.69 -2.98 12.57
CA SER A 217 -9.07 -3.22 12.99
C SER A 217 -10.05 -2.15 12.47
N CYS A 218 -11.27 -2.18 13.00
CA CYS A 218 -12.34 -1.23 12.76
C CYS A 218 -13.19 -1.07 14.04
N GLU A 219 -14.07 -0.08 14.06
CA GLU A 219 -14.94 0.22 15.20
C GLU A 219 -15.81 -0.99 15.61
N GLU A 220 -16.30 -1.75 14.63
CA GLU A 220 -17.17 -2.91 14.85
C GLU A 220 -16.49 -4.10 15.56
N ASP A 221 -15.15 -4.07 15.67
CA ASP A 221 -14.31 -5.08 16.32
C ASP A 221 -13.65 -4.54 17.61
N TYR A 222 -14.18 -3.47 18.20
CA TYR A 222 -13.68 -2.92 19.47
C TYR A 222 -13.51 -4.00 20.55
N ASP A 223 -14.51 -4.86 20.76
CA ASP A 223 -14.45 -5.91 21.78
C ASP A 223 -13.31 -6.93 21.52
N VAL A 224 -12.98 -7.18 20.25
CA VAL A 224 -11.84 -8.02 19.85
C VAL A 224 -10.51 -7.32 20.17
N CYS A 225 -10.50 -5.99 20.18
CA CYS A 225 -9.34 -5.15 20.43
C CYS A 225 -9.05 -4.92 21.92
N VAL A 226 -10.05 -5.02 22.81
CA VAL A 226 -9.92 -4.77 24.25
C VAL A 226 -8.70 -5.49 24.87
N PRO A 227 -8.45 -6.79 24.65
CA PRO A 227 -7.30 -7.47 25.25
C PRO A 227 -5.94 -6.92 24.80
N PHE A 228 -5.86 -6.30 23.63
CA PHE A 228 -4.65 -5.65 23.11
C PHE A 228 -4.48 -4.26 23.72
N LEU A 229 -5.58 -3.49 23.79
CA LEU A 229 -5.61 -2.15 24.40
C LEU A 229 -5.24 -2.20 25.88
N GLU A 230 -5.75 -3.20 26.61
CA GLU A 230 -5.43 -3.45 28.03
C GLU A 230 -3.93 -3.65 28.26
N LYS A 231 -3.22 -4.24 27.30
CA LYS A 231 -1.76 -4.44 27.33
C LYS A 231 -0.98 -3.27 26.76
N GLY A 232 -1.66 -2.16 26.46
CA GLY A 232 -1.06 -0.95 25.95
C GLY A 232 -0.63 -1.02 24.49
N ALA A 233 -1.11 -2.01 23.72
CA ALA A 233 -0.90 -2.03 22.28
C ALA A 233 -1.76 -0.95 21.60
N ALA A 234 -1.25 -0.42 20.49
CA ALA A 234 -2.00 0.49 19.64
C ALA A 234 -2.73 -0.30 18.54
N VAL A 235 -3.96 0.12 18.26
CA VAL A 235 -4.81 -0.44 17.21
C VAL A 235 -5.02 0.64 16.15
N TYR A 236 -5.05 0.25 14.89
CA TYR A 236 -5.11 1.16 13.76
C TYR A 236 -6.18 0.74 12.76
N SER A 237 -6.74 1.71 12.05
CA SER A 237 -7.57 1.47 10.88
C SER A 237 -6.74 0.82 9.76
N SER A 238 -7.38 0.03 8.90
CA SER A 238 -6.75 -0.52 7.68
C SER A 238 -6.22 0.57 6.74
N GLU A 239 -6.72 1.80 6.83
CA GLU A 239 -6.20 2.95 6.07
C GLU A 239 -4.73 3.25 6.37
N LEU A 240 -4.21 2.87 7.55
CA LEU A 240 -2.77 2.93 7.84
C LEU A 240 -1.96 2.18 6.78
N LEU A 241 -2.43 0.99 6.39
CA LEU A 241 -1.80 0.17 5.35
C LEU A 241 -2.18 0.65 3.95
N LEU A 242 -3.48 0.88 3.68
CA LEU A 242 -3.96 1.20 2.33
C LEU A 242 -3.38 2.53 1.84
N ASN A 243 -3.43 3.58 2.65
CA ASN A 243 -2.78 4.84 2.33
C ASN A 243 -1.26 4.75 2.43
N GLY A 244 -0.76 3.91 3.36
CA GLY A 244 0.67 3.68 3.52
C GLY A 244 1.33 3.06 2.29
N ILE A 245 0.64 2.16 1.58
CA ILE A 245 1.11 1.59 0.32
C ILE A 245 1.21 2.69 -0.75
N VAL A 246 0.21 3.54 -0.88
CA VAL A 246 0.19 4.60 -1.90
C VAL A 246 1.30 5.63 -1.64
N THR A 247 1.45 6.06 -0.39
CA THR A 247 2.38 7.12 0.02
C THR A 247 3.77 6.62 0.42
N GLN A 248 3.95 5.30 0.52
CA GLN A 248 5.13 4.63 1.09
C GLN A 248 5.49 5.12 2.51
N LYS A 249 4.47 5.48 3.32
CA LYS A 249 4.63 6.01 4.67
C LYS A 249 3.50 5.59 5.60
N LEU A 250 3.83 5.10 6.80
CA LEU A 250 2.86 4.74 7.83
C LEU A 250 2.59 5.92 8.77
N GLU A 251 1.42 6.55 8.65
CA GLU A 251 0.98 7.66 9.50
C GLU A 251 0.25 7.16 10.76
N TYR A 252 0.99 6.57 11.71
CA TYR A 252 0.43 5.89 12.89
C TYR A 252 -0.59 6.73 13.67
N GLU A 253 -0.24 7.98 14.00
CA GLU A 253 -1.14 8.83 14.80
C GLU A 253 -2.44 9.18 14.06
N ARG A 254 -2.37 9.33 12.73
CA ARG A 254 -3.53 9.69 11.90
C ARG A 254 -4.59 8.58 11.87
N TYR A 255 -4.14 7.33 11.88
CA TYR A 255 -5.00 6.16 11.69
C TYR A 255 -5.18 5.34 12.97
N ARG A 256 -4.80 5.89 14.13
CA ARG A 256 -4.97 5.24 15.42
C ARG A 256 -6.45 5.19 15.81
N LEU A 257 -6.90 4.03 16.24
CA LEU A 257 -8.25 3.80 16.75
C LEU A 257 -8.24 3.80 18.28
N PHE A 258 -9.41 4.08 18.87
CA PHE A 258 -9.69 3.95 20.31
C PHE A 258 -8.77 4.76 21.23
N ALA A 259 -8.11 5.80 20.73
CA ALA A 259 -7.20 6.62 21.54
C ALA A 259 -7.91 7.35 22.70
N ASP A 260 -9.19 7.67 22.51
CA ASP A 260 -10.11 8.23 23.47
C ASP A 260 -10.65 7.22 24.50
N HIS A 261 -10.50 5.93 24.23
CA HIS A 261 -10.88 4.84 25.14
C HIS A 261 -9.75 4.45 26.10
N VAL A 262 -8.51 4.92 25.86
CA VAL A 262 -7.33 4.54 26.62
C VAL A 262 -6.58 5.77 27.14
N LYS A 263 -6.33 5.82 28.46
CA LYS A 263 -5.37 6.77 29.06
C LYS A 263 -4.13 6.02 29.54
N ARG A 264 -2.95 6.55 29.22
CA ARG A 264 -1.68 5.91 29.59
C ARG A 264 -0.84 6.84 30.46
N THR A 265 -0.36 6.29 31.58
CA THR A 265 0.68 6.88 32.43
C THR A 265 1.96 6.06 32.29
N ARG A 266 3.06 6.46 32.94
CA ARG A 266 4.33 5.70 32.88
C ARG A 266 4.19 4.24 33.33
N SER A 267 3.27 3.94 34.24
CA SER A 267 3.12 2.61 34.87
C SER A 267 1.76 1.93 34.65
N THR A 268 0.73 2.69 34.25
CA THR A 268 -0.66 2.18 34.27
C THR A 268 -1.41 2.58 33.01
N VAL A 269 -2.09 1.60 32.40
CA VAL A 269 -3.08 1.78 31.33
C VAL A 269 -4.45 1.85 31.99
N TRP A 270 -5.28 2.79 31.54
CA TRP A 270 -6.63 3.00 32.02
C TRP A 270 -7.60 2.89 30.85
N MET A 271 -8.64 2.09 31.03
CA MET A 271 -9.67 1.87 30.01
C MET A 271 -10.95 2.61 30.41
N LYS A 272 -11.60 3.22 29.42
CA LYS A 272 -12.89 3.89 29.61
C LYS A 272 -13.99 2.85 29.82
N LYS A 273 -14.79 3.01 30.88
CA LYS A 273 -15.98 2.21 31.20
C LYS A 273 -17.19 3.13 31.38
N ASP A 274 -18.31 2.76 30.78
CA ASP A 274 -19.62 3.43 30.93
C ASP A 274 -19.60 4.95 30.61
N GLY A 275 -18.87 5.34 29.57
CA GLY A 275 -18.95 6.69 28.97
C GLY A 275 -18.16 7.80 29.66
N HIS A 276 -17.92 7.72 30.98
CA HIS A 276 -17.24 8.80 31.72
C HIS A 276 -16.09 8.36 32.64
N ASN A 277 -16.07 7.11 33.10
CA ASN A 277 -15.10 6.67 34.12
C ASN A 277 -13.94 5.89 33.49
N PHE A 278 -12.72 6.14 33.96
CA PHE A 278 -11.54 5.36 33.56
C PHE A 278 -11.14 4.44 34.70
N ILE A 279 -10.99 3.15 34.40
CA ILE A 279 -10.59 2.13 35.37
C ILE A 279 -9.19 1.64 35.03
N PRO A 280 -8.28 1.51 36.02
CA PRO A 280 -6.94 1.01 35.76
C PRO A 280 -7.04 -0.46 35.35
N VAL A 281 -6.32 -0.82 34.29
CA VAL A 281 -6.15 -2.21 33.88
C VAL A 281 -5.25 -2.88 34.90
N THR A 282 -5.83 -3.76 35.72
CA THR A 282 -5.05 -4.55 36.68
C THR A 282 -4.23 -5.59 35.91
N LYS A 283 -2.90 -5.49 36.01
CA LYS A 283 -2.01 -6.54 35.50
C LYS A 283 -2.35 -7.84 36.22
N ARG A 284 -2.95 -8.80 35.52
CA ARG A 284 -3.06 -10.17 36.04
C ARG A 284 -1.65 -10.73 36.09
N ARG A 285 -1.12 -10.88 37.31
CA ARG A 285 0.11 -11.63 37.60
C ARG A 285 0.01 -13.06 37.12
#